data_AF-A0A518B2G0-F1
#
_entry.id   AF-A0A518B2G0-F1
#
_cell.length_a   1.000
_cell.length_b   1.000
_cell.length_c   1.000
_cell.angle_alpha   90.00
_cell.angle_beta   90.00
_cell.angle_gamma   90.00
#
_symmetry.space_group_name_H-M   'P 1'
#
loop_
_entity.id
_entity.type
_entity.pdbx_description
1 polymer ?
#
loop_
_entity_poly.entity_id
_entity_poly.type
_entity_poly.pdbx_seq_one_letter_code
_entity_poly.pdbx_strand_id
1 'polypeptide(L)'
;MSDLHFTTDRLVIQDVDAIVHPWSRNLLPSWLTFRKGIAKEIASCGGDQPFRELACAGSLEEGEAFVTSAGRLPMRGIVHVAVLGIFGSLLEDAIGEATQNAIKAAEEHGFMSLAFPCFGEAGGEAAKKRSVEVMLTAIKELQPIIAITIVGYELKRSSGESAKPKNSKRTSAISEEIRRASSGERRPTSSERRRPKRTDQSPSSDEFPIDEYVPRKKGRYEP
;
A
#
# COMPACT_ATOMS: atom_id res chain seq x y z
N MET A 1 -0.71 11.00 -16.09
CA MET A 1 -1.73 10.56 -15.12
C MET A 1 -1.10 9.41 -14.36
N SER A 2 -0.97 9.55 -13.05
CA SER A 2 -0.49 8.50 -12.15
C SER A 2 -1.45 7.32 -12.21
N ASP A 3 -0.93 6.10 -12.32
CA ASP A 3 -1.75 4.90 -12.29
C ASP A 3 -2.27 4.69 -10.86
N LEU A 4 -3.60 4.76 -10.69
CA LEU A 4 -4.27 4.63 -9.40
C LEU A 4 -5.09 3.34 -9.35
N HIS A 5 -4.78 2.48 -8.39
CA HIS A 5 -5.41 1.17 -8.19
C HIS A 5 -6.08 1.08 -6.81
N PHE A 6 -7.11 0.24 -6.72
CA PHE A 6 -7.81 -0.06 -5.48
C PHE A 6 -7.89 -1.57 -5.29
N THR A 7 -7.66 -2.04 -4.07
CA THR A 7 -7.82 -3.45 -3.69
C THR A 7 -8.33 -3.56 -2.25
N THR A 8 -8.93 -4.71 -1.92
CA THR A 8 -9.35 -5.08 -0.57
C THR A 8 -8.47 -6.16 0.06
N ASP A 9 -7.37 -6.53 -0.61
CA ASP A 9 -6.38 -7.49 -0.12
C ASP A 9 -5.55 -6.93 1.06
N ARG A 10 -4.56 -7.70 1.51
CA ARG A 10 -3.65 -7.31 2.59
C ARG A 10 -2.57 -6.36 2.10
N LEU A 11 -2.18 -5.37 2.92
CA LEU A 11 -1.16 -4.38 2.54
C LEU A 11 0.22 -5.01 2.31
N VAL A 12 0.65 -5.93 3.17
CA VAL A 12 2.03 -6.47 3.15
C VAL A 12 2.31 -7.44 2.00
N ILE A 13 1.31 -7.81 1.21
CA ILE A 13 1.44 -8.74 0.07
C ILE A 13 1.31 -8.04 -1.29
N GLN A 14 1.16 -6.71 -1.30
CA GLN A 14 1.03 -5.95 -2.54
C GLN A 14 2.34 -6.02 -3.35
N ASP A 15 2.21 -6.17 -4.67
CA ASP A 15 3.32 -6.16 -5.62
C ASP A 15 3.67 -4.71 -5.95
N VAL A 16 4.33 -4.04 -5.00
CA VAL A 16 4.75 -2.63 -5.08
C VAL A 16 6.17 -2.46 -4.52
N ASP A 17 6.82 -1.35 -4.88
CA ASP A 17 8.17 -1.04 -4.40
C ASP A 17 8.16 -0.72 -2.90
N ALA A 18 7.13 -0.02 -2.40
CA ALA A 18 7.01 0.29 -0.99
C ALA A 18 5.55 0.34 -0.51
N ILE A 19 5.38 0.17 0.80
CA ILE A 19 4.08 0.32 1.49
C ILE A 19 4.14 1.47 2.49
N VAL A 20 2.99 2.08 2.76
CA VAL A 20 2.85 3.11 3.78
C VAL A 20 2.42 2.49 5.11
N HIS A 21 3.16 2.80 6.17
CA HIS A 21 2.85 2.38 7.53
C HIS A 21 2.39 3.58 8.36
N PRO A 22 1.12 3.63 8.79
CA PRO A 22 0.63 4.65 9.71
C PRO A 22 1.33 4.50 11.06
N TRP A 23 2.03 5.54 11.50
CA TRP A 23 2.83 5.56 12.71
C TRP A 23 2.39 6.65 13.69
N SER A 24 2.64 6.41 14.98
CA SER A 24 2.41 7.36 16.07
C SER A 24 3.72 8.06 16.43
N ARG A 25 3.66 9.28 16.97
CA ARG A 25 4.81 10.14 17.28
C ARG A 25 5.82 9.60 18.34
N ASN A 26 5.78 8.31 18.68
CA ASN A 26 6.79 7.61 19.51
C ASN A 26 7.11 8.28 20.86
N LEU A 27 6.13 8.94 21.51
CA LEU A 27 6.34 9.51 22.83
C LEU A 27 6.29 8.49 23.97
N LEU A 28 5.75 7.29 23.71
CA LEU A 28 5.62 6.24 24.72
C LEU A 28 6.78 5.23 24.62
N PRO A 29 7.30 4.73 25.76
CA PRO A 29 8.32 3.69 25.76
C PRO A 29 7.88 2.46 24.96
N SER A 30 8.80 1.84 24.22
CA SER A 30 8.52 0.67 23.38
C SER A 30 7.93 -0.53 24.12
N TRP A 31 8.18 -0.66 25.43
CA TRP A 31 7.58 -1.72 26.26
C TRP A 31 6.08 -1.50 26.54
N LEU A 32 5.57 -0.27 26.37
CA LEU A 32 4.17 0.06 26.57
C LEU A 32 3.36 -0.03 25.25
N THR A 33 4.05 -0.04 24.10
CA THR A 33 3.42 -0.06 22.78
C THR A 33 3.42 -1.47 22.19
N PHE A 34 2.31 -2.20 22.39
CA PHE A 34 2.08 -3.45 21.68
C PHE A 34 1.78 -3.19 20.20
N ARG A 35 2.53 -3.84 19.31
CA ARG A 35 2.25 -3.79 17.86
C ARG A 35 0.90 -4.46 17.58
N LYS A 36 0.01 -3.73 16.90
CA LYS A 36 -1.31 -4.19 16.45
C LYS A 36 -1.52 -3.81 14.98
N GLY A 37 -2.50 -4.44 14.33
CA GLY A 37 -2.85 -4.17 12.93
C GLY A 37 -1.64 -4.33 11.99
N ILE A 38 -1.46 -3.33 11.12
CA ILE A 38 -0.39 -3.29 10.11
C ILE A 38 1.00 -3.46 10.74
N ALA A 39 1.27 -2.84 11.89
CA ALA A 39 2.57 -2.96 12.57
C ALA A 39 2.88 -4.41 12.98
N LYS A 40 1.87 -5.15 13.45
CA LYS A 40 2.02 -6.57 13.80
C LYS A 40 2.26 -7.41 12.55
N GLU A 41 1.55 -7.08 11.47
CA GLU A 41 1.65 -7.79 10.21
C GLU A 41 3.03 -7.60 9.54
N ILE A 42 3.53 -6.36 9.51
CA ILE A 42 4.89 -6.04 9.07
C ILE A 42 5.91 -6.82 9.93
N ALA A 43 5.77 -6.78 11.26
CA ALA A 43 6.68 -7.52 12.14
C ALA A 43 6.65 -9.04 11.89
N SER A 44 5.46 -9.59 11.64
CA SER A 44 5.28 -11.03 11.40
C SER A 44 5.87 -11.47 10.06
N CYS A 45 5.75 -10.67 9.01
CA CYS A 45 6.19 -11.03 7.67
C CYS A 45 7.62 -10.53 7.37
N GLY A 46 7.90 -9.27 7.65
CA GLY A 46 9.19 -8.60 7.41
C GLY A 46 10.22 -8.75 8.52
N GLY A 47 9.81 -9.12 9.73
CA GLY A 47 10.68 -9.13 10.91
C GLY A 47 10.82 -7.75 11.56
N ASP A 48 11.80 -7.61 12.45
CA ASP A 48 11.95 -6.43 13.30
C ASP A 48 12.88 -5.34 12.72
N GLN A 49 13.62 -5.64 11.65
CA GLN A 49 14.59 -4.71 11.07
C GLN A 49 13.99 -3.33 10.74
N PRO A 50 12.83 -3.21 10.07
CA PRO A 50 12.25 -1.90 9.76
C PRO A 50 11.98 -1.06 11.02
N PHE A 51 11.58 -1.71 12.12
CA PHE A 51 11.31 -1.02 13.38
C PHE A 51 12.58 -0.64 14.14
N ARG A 52 13.69 -1.35 13.93
CA ARG A 52 14.99 -0.96 14.49
C ARG A 52 15.53 0.28 13.79
N GLU A 53 15.41 0.33 12.46
CA GLU A 53 15.75 1.51 11.67
C GLU A 53 14.85 2.70 12.02
N LEU A 54 13.53 2.48 12.13
CA LEU A 54 12.57 3.50 12.55
C LEU A 54 12.86 4.05 13.97
N ALA A 55 13.43 3.24 14.87
CA ALA A 55 13.80 3.72 16.20
C ALA A 55 14.94 4.76 16.16
N CYS A 56 15.78 4.74 15.11
CA CYS A 56 16.83 5.75 14.91
C CYS A 56 16.28 7.11 14.46
N ALA A 57 15.07 7.15 13.88
CA ALA A 57 14.41 8.39 13.45
C ALA A 57 14.00 9.30 14.64
N GLY A 58 13.82 8.73 15.83
CA GLY A 58 13.32 9.46 17.00
C GLY A 58 11.82 9.76 16.92
N SER A 59 11.42 10.97 17.33
CA SER A 59 10.02 11.42 17.27
C SER A 59 9.79 12.16 15.95
N LEU A 60 8.85 11.64 15.16
CA LEU A 60 8.39 12.28 13.92
C LEU A 60 7.38 13.38 14.24
N GLU A 61 7.46 14.51 13.53
CA GLU A 61 6.46 15.57 13.55
C GLU A 61 5.17 15.10 12.84
N GLU A 62 4.05 15.78 13.07
CA GLU A 62 2.78 15.44 12.44
C GLU A 62 2.89 15.51 10.91
N GLY A 63 2.41 14.47 10.22
CA GLY A 63 2.51 14.36 8.76
C GLY A 63 3.90 13.97 8.24
N GLU A 64 4.95 13.95 9.05
CA GLU A 64 6.31 13.61 8.62
C GLU A 64 6.41 12.14 8.15
N ALA A 65 7.25 11.90 7.14
CA ALA A 65 7.51 10.59 6.56
C ALA A 65 8.97 10.16 6.79
N PHE A 66 9.18 8.89 7.15
CA PHE A 66 10.50 8.29 7.31
C PHE A 66 10.56 6.93 6.59
N VAL A 67 11.60 6.71 5.78
CA VAL A 67 11.74 5.50 4.98
C VAL A 67 12.68 4.52 5.64
N THR A 68 12.30 3.25 5.66
CA THR A 68 13.12 2.13 6.12
C THR A 68 13.17 1.02 5.08
N SER A 69 14.08 0.07 5.26
CA SER A 69 14.06 -1.20 4.54
C SER A 69 12.78 -1.98 4.86
N ALA A 70 12.39 -2.89 3.97
CA ALA A 70 11.22 -3.74 4.20
C ALA A 70 11.53 -5.03 4.99
N GLY A 71 12.77 -5.21 5.45
CA GLY A 71 13.24 -6.44 6.06
C GLY A 71 13.08 -7.64 5.11
N ARG A 72 12.29 -8.64 5.53
CA ARG A 72 12.00 -9.84 4.72
C ARG A 72 10.77 -9.73 3.81
N LEU A 73 10.10 -8.59 3.77
CA LEU A 73 8.98 -8.40 2.85
C LEU A 73 9.48 -8.40 1.39
N PRO A 74 8.68 -8.88 0.43
CA PRO A 74 9.05 -8.93 -0.98
C PRO A 74 8.89 -7.57 -1.67
N MET A 75 9.35 -6.50 -1.02
CA MET A 75 9.29 -5.11 -1.48
C MET A 75 10.58 -4.41 -1.05
N ARG A 76 10.83 -3.21 -1.57
CA ARG A 76 12.08 -2.49 -1.33
C ARG A 76 12.05 -1.81 0.04
N GLY A 77 10.99 -1.04 0.34
CA GLY A 77 10.96 -0.23 1.56
C GLY A 77 9.59 -0.08 2.22
N ILE A 78 9.59 0.58 3.37
CA ILE A 78 8.39 0.99 4.09
C ILE A 78 8.47 2.48 4.38
N VAL A 79 7.42 3.22 4.04
CA VAL A 79 7.29 4.64 4.32
C VAL A 79 6.43 4.83 5.57
N HIS A 80 7.06 5.15 6.68
CA HIS A 80 6.39 5.41 7.95
C HIS A 80 5.89 6.83 8.01
N VAL A 81 4.60 7.04 8.23
CA VAL A 81 4.00 8.39 8.31
C VAL A 81 3.37 8.67 9.65
N ALA A 82 3.68 9.82 10.22
CA ALA A 82 3.15 10.26 11.50
C ALA A 82 1.72 10.82 11.37
N VAL A 83 0.75 9.91 11.25
CA VAL A 83 -0.69 10.25 11.09
C VAL A 83 -1.51 9.87 12.34
N LEU A 84 -0.87 9.29 13.35
CA LEU A 84 -1.51 8.90 14.61
C LEU A 84 -1.03 9.78 15.77
N GLY A 85 -1.99 10.19 16.61
CA GLY A 85 -1.70 10.84 17.89
C GLY A 85 -0.98 9.91 18.87
N ILE A 86 -0.59 10.46 20.02
CA ILE A 86 0.18 9.73 21.06
C ILE A 86 -0.57 8.49 21.56
N PHE A 87 -1.89 8.55 21.62
CA PHE A 87 -2.75 7.44 22.05
C PHE A 87 -3.23 6.56 20.89
N GLY A 88 -2.69 6.73 19.68
CA GLY A 88 -3.03 5.93 18.51
C GLY A 88 -4.33 6.33 17.80
N SER A 89 -4.97 7.43 18.20
CA SER A 89 -6.10 8.02 17.47
C SER A 89 -5.63 8.61 16.15
N LEU A 90 -6.40 8.43 15.08
CA LEU A 90 -6.12 9.07 13.80
C LEU A 90 -6.23 10.58 13.91
N LEU A 91 -5.23 11.29 13.38
CA LEU A 91 -5.27 12.74 13.21
C LEU A 91 -5.83 13.02 11.80
N GLU A 92 -7.13 13.35 11.73
CA GLU A 92 -7.80 13.51 10.43
C GLU A 92 -7.16 14.62 9.58
N ASP A 93 -6.74 15.70 10.22
CA ASP A 93 -6.12 16.85 9.55
C ASP A 93 -4.72 16.49 8.99
N ALA A 94 -4.04 15.50 9.59
CA ALA A 94 -2.73 15.03 9.13
C ALA A 94 -2.80 14.10 7.90
N ILE A 95 -3.97 13.58 7.53
CA ILE A 95 -4.08 12.57 6.45
C ILE A 95 -3.56 13.12 5.12
N GLY A 96 -3.94 14.36 4.78
CA GLY A 96 -3.54 15.01 3.53
C GLY A 96 -2.03 15.19 3.47
N GLU A 97 -1.44 15.76 4.52
CA GLU A 97 0.01 15.99 4.62
C GLU A 97 0.80 14.68 4.65
N ALA A 98 0.38 13.70 5.45
CA ALA A 98 0.98 12.37 5.50
C ALA A 98 0.97 11.69 4.12
N THR A 99 -0.12 11.86 3.36
CA THR A 99 -0.22 11.31 1.98
C THR A 99 0.79 11.99 1.06
N GLN A 100 0.87 13.32 1.08
CA GLN A 100 1.83 14.07 0.26
C GLN A 100 3.27 13.74 0.61
N ASN A 101 3.60 13.68 1.90
CA ASN A 101 4.95 13.40 2.37
C ASN A 101 5.36 11.95 2.10
N ALA A 102 4.45 10.99 2.19
CA ALA A 102 4.73 9.61 1.79
C ALA A 102 5.08 9.49 0.30
N ILE A 103 4.32 10.17 -0.56
CA ILE A 103 4.57 10.17 -2.01
C ILE A 103 5.92 10.81 -2.32
N LYS A 104 6.19 11.99 -1.76
CA LYS A 104 7.47 12.69 -1.95
C LYS A 104 8.64 11.83 -1.48
N ALA A 105 8.54 11.24 -0.30
CA ALA A 105 9.58 10.35 0.23
C ALA A 105 9.79 9.14 -0.68
N ALA A 106 8.73 8.55 -1.22
CA ALA A 106 8.84 7.42 -2.15
C ALA A 106 9.52 7.82 -3.48
N GLU A 107 9.17 8.98 -4.03
CA GLU A 107 9.79 9.53 -5.24
C GLU A 107 11.27 9.85 -5.01
N GLU A 108 11.62 10.46 -3.88
CA GLU A 108 13.00 10.75 -3.49
C GLU A 108 13.86 9.48 -3.34
N HIS A 109 13.26 8.35 -2.95
CA HIS A 109 13.92 7.05 -2.85
C HIS A 109 13.87 6.23 -4.16
N GLY A 110 13.32 6.80 -5.24
CA GLY A 110 13.24 6.13 -6.53
C GLY A 110 12.33 4.89 -6.53
N PHE A 111 11.30 4.86 -5.67
CA PHE A 111 10.25 3.86 -5.75
C PHE A 111 9.32 4.20 -6.92
N MET A 112 8.94 3.20 -7.70
CA MET A 112 8.05 3.38 -8.86
C MET A 112 6.58 3.12 -8.51
N SER A 113 6.32 2.50 -7.37
CA SER A 113 4.97 2.18 -6.90
C SER A 113 4.86 2.21 -5.37
N LEU A 114 3.72 2.71 -4.87
CA LEU A 114 3.47 2.89 -3.44
C LEU A 114 2.05 2.44 -3.07
N ALA A 115 1.93 1.57 -2.07
CA ALA A 115 0.63 1.16 -1.55
C ALA A 115 0.29 1.84 -0.22
N PHE A 116 -0.87 2.47 -0.15
CA PHE A 116 -1.43 3.07 1.05
C PHE A 116 -2.50 2.16 1.66
N PRO A 117 -2.52 2.00 2.99
CA PRO A 117 -3.73 1.54 3.67
C PRO A 117 -4.77 2.66 3.67
N CYS A 118 -6.04 2.29 3.81
CA CYS A 118 -7.05 3.25 4.24
C CYS A 118 -6.85 3.60 5.72
N PHE A 119 -6.71 4.88 6.01
CA PHE A 119 -6.68 5.32 7.40
C PHE A 119 -8.09 5.23 8.01
N GLY A 120 -8.15 5.18 9.34
CA GLY A 120 -9.42 5.26 10.07
C GLY A 120 -10.26 3.98 10.08
N GLU A 121 -9.65 2.81 9.83
CA GLU A 121 -10.38 1.54 9.87
C GLU A 121 -11.13 1.30 11.18
N ALA A 122 -10.55 1.70 12.32
CA ALA A 122 -11.22 1.61 13.62
C ALA A 122 -12.44 2.54 13.77
N GLY A 123 -12.54 3.60 12.94
CA GLY A 123 -13.67 4.55 12.91
C GLY A 123 -14.83 4.11 12.01
N GLY A 124 -14.73 2.95 11.36
CA GLY A 124 -15.77 2.40 10.48
C GLY A 124 -15.80 3.02 9.07
N GLU A 125 -16.85 2.67 8.31
CA GLU A 125 -16.94 2.95 6.87
C GLU A 125 -16.93 4.45 6.52
N ALA A 126 -17.59 5.28 7.34
CA ALA A 126 -17.61 6.73 7.13
C ALA A 126 -16.22 7.36 7.27
N ALA A 127 -15.45 6.92 8.27
CA ALA A 127 -14.08 7.37 8.48
C ALA A 127 -13.16 6.89 7.35
N LYS A 128 -13.29 5.63 6.90
CA LYS A 128 -12.58 5.10 5.72
C LYS A 128 -12.86 5.95 4.49
N LYS A 129 -14.13 6.24 4.21
CA LYS A 129 -14.53 7.05 3.06
C LYS A 129 -13.92 8.44 3.10
N ARG A 130 -14.03 9.14 4.24
CA ARG A 130 -13.46 10.48 4.45
C ARG A 130 -11.93 10.46 4.28
N SER A 131 -11.26 9.46 4.86
CA SER A 131 -9.81 9.26 4.67
C SER A 131 -9.45 9.14 3.20
N VAL A 132 -10.15 8.30 2.44
CA VAL A 132 -9.87 8.10 1.02
C VAL A 132 -10.15 9.37 0.22
N GLU A 133 -11.24 10.09 0.51
CA GLU A 133 -11.55 11.38 -0.13
C GLU A 133 -10.41 12.40 0.07
N VAL A 134 -9.85 12.51 1.27
CA VAL A 134 -8.71 13.38 1.58
C VAL A 134 -7.44 12.91 0.85
N MET A 135 -7.13 11.60 0.90
CA MET A 135 -5.97 11.04 0.19
C MET A 135 -6.05 11.28 -1.32
N LEU A 136 -7.21 11.08 -1.94
CA LEU A 136 -7.42 11.30 -3.37
C LEU A 136 -7.27 12.77 -3.75
N THR A 137 -7.70 13.68 -2.88
CA THR A 137 -7.49 15.12 -3.07
C THR A 137 -6.00 15.42 -3.08
N ALA A 138 -5.25 14.94 -2.08
CA ALA A 138 -3.80 15.11 -2.00
C ALA A 138 -3.05 14.50 -3.21
N ILE A 139 -3.42 13.29 -3.63
CA ILE A 139 -2.85 12.62 -4.82
C ILE A 139 -3.12 13.43 -6.09
N LYS A 140 -4.34 13.95 -6.25
CA LYS A 140 -4.72 14.74 -7.43
C LYS A 140 -3.98 16.07 -7.49
N GLU A 141 -3.76 16.71 -6.35
CA GLU A 141 -3.01 17.97 -6.26
C GLU A 141 -1.52 17.77 -6.52
N LEU A 142 -0.93 16.71 -5.96
CA LEU A 142 0.50 16.42 -6.10
C LEU A 142 0.86 15.87 -7.49
N GLN A 143 -0.08 15.19 -8.15
CA GLN A 143 0.12 14.53 -9.45
C GLN A 143 1.38 13.65 -9.50
N PRO A 144 1.47 12.60 -8.65
CA PRO A 144 2.65 11.75 -8.57
C PRO A 144 3.02 11.14 -9.91
N ILE A 145 4.31 10.90 -10.11
CA ILE A 145 4.80 10.15 -11.27
C ILE A 145 4.86 8.63 -11.01
N ILE A 146 4.64 8.22 -9.76
CA ILE A 146 4.64 6.82 -9.31
C ILE A 146 3.22 6.23 -9.33
N ALA A 147 3.13 4.90 -9.45
CA ALA A 147 1.86 4.20 -9.35
C ALA A 147 1.39 4.13 -7.89
N ILE A 148 0.12 4.42 -7.63
CA ILE A 148 -0.46 4.43 -6.29
C ILE A 148 -1.51 3.32 -6.16
N THR A 149 -1.43 2.53 -5.10
CA THR A 149 -2.46 1.55 -4.75
C THR A 149 -3.10 1.91 -3.41
N ILE A 150 -4.42 1.98 -3.34
CA ILE A 150 -5.16 2.14 -2.07
C ILE A 150 -5.73 0.77 -1.66
N VAL A 151 -5.36 0.31 -0.47
CA VAL A 151 -5.65 -1.02 0.07
C VAL A 151 -6.68 -0.93 1.19
N GLY A 152 -7.69 -1.80 1.15
CA GLY A 152 -8.76 -1.90 2.14
C GLY A 152 -9.98 -1.04 1.84
N TYR A 153 -10.13 -0.58 0.59
CA TYR A 153 -11.28 0.20 0.14
C TYR A 153 -11.72 -0.19 -1.27
N GLU A 154 -13.03 -0.38 -1.41
CA GLU A 154 -13.66 -0.64 -2.69
C GLU A 154 -14.44 0.59 -3.14
N LEU A 155 -14.12 1.11 -4.32
CA LEU A 155 -14.93 2.14 -4.94
C LEU A 155 -16.30 1.56 -5.29
N LYS A 156 -17.31 1.88 -4.47
CA LYS A 156 -18.70 1.70 -4.89
C LYS A 156 -18.94 2.58 -6.10
N ARG A 157 -19.02 1.96 -7.28
CA ARG A 157 -19.54 2.62 -8.47
C ARG A 157 -20.92 3.14 -8.10
N SER A 158 -21.12 4.46 -8.21
CA SER A 158 -22.42 5.09 -7.95
C SER A 158 -23.49 4.32 -8.71
N SER A 159 -24.40 3.70 -7.97
CA SER A 159 -25.59 3.06 -8.49
C SER A 159 -26.46 4.11 -9.18
N GLY A 160 -26.23 4.27 -10.48
CA GLY A 160 -26.83 5.28 -11.34
C GLY A 160 -26.66 4.96 -12.82
N GLU A 161 -26.64 3.68 -13.21
CA GLU A 161 -26.97 3.23 -14.57
C GLU A 161 -27.29 1.74 -14.52
N SER A 162 -28.56 1.40 -14.30
CA SER A 162 -29.06 0.04 -14.50
C SER A 162 -29.21 -0.20 -16.00
N ALA A 163 -28.08 -0.41 -16.69
CA ALA A 163 -28.07 -0.95 -18.04
C ALA A 163 -28.26 -2.48 -17.93
N LYS A 164 -29.53 -2.89 -17.83
CA LYS A 164 -29.97 -4.27 -18.00
C LYS A 164 -29.33 -4.83 -19.29
N PRO A 165 -28.60 -5.96 -19.27
CA PRO A 165 -28.04 -6.52 -20.49
C PRO A 165 -29.19 -7.02 -21.37
N LYS A 166 -29.60 -6.20 -22.35
CA LYS A 166 -30.46 -6.61 -23.46
C LYS A 166 -29.61 -7.38 -24.46
N ASN A 167 -29.32 -8.66 -24.21
CA ASN A 167 -29.27 -9.67 -25.27
C ASN A 167 -29.28 -11.12 -24.73
N SER A 168 -30.41 -11.58 -24.17
CA SER A 168 -30.58 -13.00 -23.77
C SER A 168 -31.10 -13.91 -24.90
N LYS A 169 -30.68 -13.68 -26.15
CA LYS A 169 -31.13 -14.52 -27.31
C LYS A 169 -30.02 -15.02 -28.24
N ARG A 170 -28.75 -15.03 -27.81
CA ARG A 170 -27.66 -15.64 -28.62
C ARG A 170 -26.76 -16.64 -27.91
N THR A 171 -27.01 -16.93 -26.63
CA THR A 171 -26.24 -17.92 -25.84
C THR A 171 -26.92 -19.29 -25.72
N SER A 172 -28.04 -19.54 -26.40
CA SER A 172 -28.66 -20.88 -26.43
C SER A 172 -28.12 -21.81 -27.52
N ALA A 173 -27.47 -21.27 -28.58
CA ALA A 173 -26.98 -22.09 -29.69
C ALA A 173 -25.56 -22.66 -29.45
N ILE A 174 -24.70 -21.95 -28.72
CA ILE A 174 -23.29 -22.33 -28.52
C ILE A 174 -23.16 -23.41 -27.42
N SER A 175 -24.08 -23.43 -26.46
CA SER A 175 -24.13 -24.40 -25.36
C SER A 175 -24.44 -25.83 -25.81
N GLU A 176 -25.13 -25.96 -26.95
CA GLU A 176 -25.64 -27.25 -27.46
C GLU A 176 -24.65 -27.91 -28.43
N GLU A 177 -23.78 -27.12 -29.06
CA GLU A 177 -22.72 -27.57 -29.96
C GLU A 177 -21.50 -28.11 -29.19
N ILE A 178 -21.15 -27.50 -28.06
CA ILE A 178 -20.06 -27.94 -27.18
C ILE A 178 -20.39 -29.28 -26.49
N ARG A 179 -21.67 -29.56 -26.23
CA ARG A 179 -22.12 -30.82 -25.62
C ARG A 179 -22.07 -32.01 -26.60
N ARG A 180 -22.15 -31.77 -27.92
CA ARG A 180 -21.99 -32.82 -28.95
C ARG A 180 -20.53 -33.19 -29.21
N ALA A 181 -19.60 -32.27 -28.99
CA ALA A 181 -18.17 -32.49 -29.26
C ALA A 181 -17.43 -33.27 -28.16
N SER A 182 -18.07 -33.60 -27.03
CA SER A 182 -17.44 -34.22 -25.85
C SER A 182 -17.64 -35.74 -25.71
N SER A 183 -18.17 -36.43 -26.72
CA SER A 183 -18.49 -37.86 -26.68
C SER A 183 -17.64 -38.76 -27.61
N GLY A 184 -16.30 -38.63 -27.65
CA GLY A 184 -15.48 -39.58 -28.43
C GLY A 184 -13.96 -39.45 -28.33
N GLU A 185 -13.36 -40.34 -27.53
CA GLU A 185 -12.02 -40.96 -27.64
C GLU A 185 -10.69 -40.19 -27.45
N ARG A 186 -9.66 -40.96 -27.05
CA ARG A 186 -8.47 -40.58 -26.25
C ARG A 186 -7.16 -40.44 -27.05
N ARG A 187 -6.30 -39.51 -26.57
CA ARG A 187 -4.81 -39.53 -26.38
C ARG A 187 -3.86 -39.62 -27.61
N PRO A 188 -2.53 -39.34 -27.48
CA PRO A 188 -1.76 -38.50 -26.53
C PRO A 188 -0.64 -37.62 -27.21
N THR A 189 0.07 -36.81 -26.41
CA THR A 189 1.56 -36.73 -26.26
C THR A 189 2.13 -35.32 -26.04
N SER A 190 3.27 -35.36 -25.35
CA SER A 190 4.18 -34.34 -24.83
C SER A 190 4.73 -33.31 -25.82
N SER A 191 4.78 -32.04 -25.41
CA SER A 191 5.95 -31.14 -25.59
C SER A 191 5.62 -29.72 -25.09
N GLU A 192 6.62 -29.07 -24.50
CA GLU A 192 6.75 -27.61 -24.32
C GLU A 192 5.67 -26.81 -23.54
N ARG A 193 5.99 -26.45 -22.29
CA ARG A 193 6.41 -25.07 -21.97
C ARG A 193 6.94 -24.97 -20.53
N ARG A 194 8.27 -24.91 -20.44
CA ARG A 194 9.00 -24.48 -19.23
C ARG A 194 8.62 -23.03 -18.90
N ARG A 195 8.15 -22.77 -17.67
CA ARG A 195 8.14 -21.42 -17.08
C ARG A 195 9.57 -21.02 -16.71
N PRO A 196 10.02 -19.78 -16.96
CA PRO A 196 11.30 -19.34 -16.43
C PRO A 196 11.20 -19.19 -14.91
N LYS A 197 12.16 -19.78 -14.20
CA LYS A 197 12.42 -19.48 -12.79
C LYS A 197 12.83 -18.01 -12.69
N ARG A 198 12.10 -17.21 -11.91
CA ARG A 198 12.63 -15.94 -11.41
C ARG A 198 13.85 -16.28 -10.56
N THR A 199 15.00 -15.74 -10.94
CA THR A 199 16.24 -15.81 -10.16
C THR A 199 16.02 -15.04 -8.87
N ASP A 200 16.20 -15.74 -7.75
CA ASP A 200 16.35 -15.16 -6.42
C ASP A 200 17.64 -14.33 -6.40
N GLN A 201 17.47 -13.02 -6.47
CA GLN A 201 18.44 -12.06 -5.98
C GLN A 201 17.68 -11.17 -5.00
N SER A 202 17.62 -11.64 -3.76
CA SER A 202 17.33 -10.79 -2.61
C SER A 202 18.38 -9.65 -2.61
N PRO A 203 17.98 -8.37 -2.58
CA PRO A 203 18.96 -7.27 -2.51
C PRO A 203 19.73 -7.37 -1.19
N SER A 204 21.05 -7.18 -1.27
CA SER A 204 21.92 -7.14 -0.10
C SER A 204 21.51 -5.98 0.81
N SER A 205 21.66 -6.18 2.13
CA SER A 205 21.38 -5.22 3.21
C SER A 205 22.07 -3.85 3.11
N ASP A 206 22.89 -3.62 2.09
CA ASP A 206 23.72 -2.44 1.89
C ASP A 206 23.07 -1.37 0.97
N GLU A 207 21.88 -1.62 0.41
CA GLU A 207 21.16 -0.65 -0.45
C GLU A 207 20.36 0.42 0.35
N PHE A 208 20.37 0.37 1.68
CA PHE A 208 19.77 1.37 2.57
C PHE A 208 20.85 2.03 3.43
N PRO A 209 21.63 2.99 2.90
CA PRO A 209 22.63 3.69 3.68
C PRO A 209 21.95 4.46 4.82
N ILE A 210 22.18 3.98 6.05
CA ILE A 210 21.73 4.57 7.31
C ILE A 210 22.36 5.94 7.63
N ASP A 211 23.36 6.38 6.86
CA ASP A 211 24.27 7.48 7.25
C ASP A 211 23.96 8.87 6.65
N GLU A 212 22.90 9.07 5.87
CA GLU A 212 22.63 10.39 5.25
C GLU A 212 21.20 10.96 5.41
N TYR A 213 20.40 10.51 6.39
CA TYR A 213 19.20 11.28 6.77
C TYR A 213 19.61 12.55 7.55
N VAL A 214 19.78 13.66 6.83
CA VAL A 214 19.92 15.00 7.41
C VAL A 214 18.51 15.56 7.63
N PRO A 215 18.01 15.67 8.88
CA PRO A 215 16.69 16.25 9.13
C PRO A 215 16.63 17.68 8.57
N ARG A 216 15.59 17.98 7.78
CA ARG A 216 15.38 19.33 7.24
C ARG A 216 15.35 20.32 8.40
N LYS A 217 16.28 21.29 8.41
CA LYS A 217 16.28 22.38 9.39
C LYS A 217 14.98 23.18 9.25
N LYS A 218 14.23 23.25 10.36
CA LYS A 218 12.99 24.01 10.54
C LYS A 218 13.08 25.41 9.93
N GLY A 219 12.18 25.70 8.99
CA GLY A 219 11.79 27.08 8.72
C GLY A 219 10.99 27.57 9.93
N ARG A 220 11.48 28.62 10.61
CA ARG A 220 10.76 29.25 11.72
C ARG A 220 9.41 29.76 11.19
N TYR A 221 8.31 29.26 11.72
CA TYR A 221 7.08 30.03 11.76
C TYR A 221 7.27 31.10 12.84
N GLU A 222 7.37 32.36 12.43
CA GLU A 222 7.20 33.50 13.34
C GLU A 222 5.69 33.72 13.60
N PRO A 223 5.34 34.20 14.81
CA PRO A 223 3.99 34.11 15.38
C PRO A 223 2.92 34.97 14.69
#